data_AF-A0A7Y3R9D3-F1
#
_entry.id   AF-A0A7Y3R9D3-F1
#
_cell.length_a   1.000
_cell.length_b   1.000
_cell.length_c   1.000
_cell.angle_alpha   90.00
_cell.angle_beta   90.00
_cell.angle_gamma   90.00
#
_symmetry.space_group_name_H-M   'P 1'
#
loop_
_entity.id
_entity.type
_entity.pdbx_description
1 polymer ?
#
loop_
_entity_poly.entity_id
_entity_poly.type
_entity_poly.pdbx_seq_one_letter_code
_entity_poly.pdbx_strand_id
1 'polypeptide(L)'
;MSKIKITPLFIALVVLEVFLLFLTFNYLAMDNNGGNALGGIIALTATFINGFLIAIEQTIVQINGNTKMLWAIEIVIIIAVITYVAIYGISIG
;
A
#
# COMPACT_ATOMS: atom_id res chain seq x y z
N MET A 1 -23.88 -7.84 0.51
CA MET A 1 -22.40 -7.76 0.46
C MET A 1 -22.02 -6.73 -0.58
N SER A 2 -21.39 -5.64 -0.18
CA SER A 2 -20.79 -4.71 -1.13
C SER A 2 -19.68 -5.45 -1.88
N LYS A 3 -19.71 -5.45 -3.22
CA LYS A 3 -18.68 -6.10 -4.02
C LYS A 3 -17.42 -5.23 -3.97
N ILE A 4 -16.27 -5.85 -3.73
CA ILE A 4 -14.96 -5.20 -3.86
C ILE A 4 -14.86 -4.64 -5.28
N LYS A 5 -14.52 -3.36 -5.40
CA LYS A 5 -14.34 -2.70 -6.69
C LYS A 5 -12.85 -2.62 -6.98
N ILE A 6 -12.44 -3.19 -8.10
CA ILE A 6 -11.05 -3.16 -8.53
C ILE A 6 -10.79 -1.81 -9.19
N THR A 7 -9.78 -1.10 -8.70
CA THR A 7 -9.32 0.19 -9.21
C THR A 7 -7.78 0.18 -9.32
N PRO A 8 -7.17 1.09 -10.10
CA PRO A 8 -5.72 1.23 -10.16
C PRO A 8 -5.06 1.37 -8.77
N LEU A 9 -5.62 2.22 -7.89
CA LEU A 9 -5.07 2.42 -6.56
C LEU A 9 -5.25 1.19 -5.68
N PHE A 10 -6.41 0.52 -5.74
CA PHE A 10 -6.63 -0.74 -5.02
C PHE A 10 -5.58 -1.79 -5.38
N ILE A 11 -5.28 -1.96 -6.67
CA ILE A 11 -4.27 -2.92 -7.13
C ILE A 11 -2.89 -2.58 -6.54
N ALA A 12 -2.50 -1.30 -6.58
CA ALA A 12 -1.22 -0.86 -6.02
C ALA A 12 -1.13 -1.12 -4.51
N LEU A 13 -2.19 -0.82 -3.76
CA LEU A 13 -2.25 -1.05 -2.31
C LEU A 13 -2.22 -2.54 -1.97
N VAL A 14 -2.91 -3.40 -2.73
CA VAL A 14 -2.88 -4.86 -2.51
C VAL A 14 -1.51 -5.46 -2.80
N VAL A 15 -0.84 -5.03 -3.88
CA VAL A 15 0.53 -5.47 -4.17
C VAL A 15 1.48 -5.04 -3.05
N LEU A 16 1.34 -3.81 -2.56
CA LEU A 16 2.11 -3.32 -1.42
C LEU A 16 1.82 -4.13 -0.15
N GLU A 17 0.56 -4.48 0.11
CA GLU A 17 0.17 -5.29 1.28
C GLU A 17 0.87 -6.65 1.29
N VAL A 18 0.85 -7.36 0.15
CA VAL A 18 1.53 -8.66 0.03
C VAL A 18 3.03 -8.52 0.27
N PHE A 19 3.65 -7.45 -0.25
CA PHE A 19 5.06 -7.18 -0.03
C PHE A 19 5.37 -6.87 1.44
N LEU A 20 4.54 -6.07 2.12
CA LEU A 20 4.72 -5.73 3.53
C LEU A 20 4.56 -6.96 4.42
N LEU A 21 3.55 -7.80 4.19
CA LEU A 21 3.36 -9.06 4.90
C LEU A 21 4.56 -10.01 4.72
N PHE A 22 5.11 -10.08 3.51
CA PHE A 22 6.33 -10.84 3.24
C PHE A 22 7.51 -10.31 4.06
N LEU A 23 7.74 -9.00 4.08
CA LEU A 23 8.82 -8.39 4.87
C LEU A 23 8.63 -8.61 6.38
N THR A 24 7.40 -8.45 6.87
CA THR A 24 7.05 -8.72 8.27
C THR A 24 7.41 -10.14 8.65
N PHE A 25 6.99 -11.12 7.84
CA PHE A 25 7.29 -12.52 8.10
C PHE A 25 8.80 -12.79 8.05
N ASN A 26 9.49 -12.26 7.03
CA ASN A 26 10.94 -12.44 6.90
C ASN A 26 11.68 -11.89 8.13
N TYR A 27 11.43 -10.64 8.50
CA TYR A 27 12.19 -9.97 9.55
C TYR A 27 11.78 -10.35 10.98
N LEU A 28 10.52 -10.72 11.23
CA LEU A 28 10.06 -11.13 12.58
C LEU A 28 10.16 -12.63 12.82
N ALA A 29 9.98 -13.47 11.79
CA ALA A 29 9.91 -14.92 11.97
C ALA A 29 11.19 -15.64 11.51
N MET A 30 11.86 -15.18 10.45
CA MET A 30 13.03 -15.87 9.89
C MET A 30 14.36 -15.22 10.32
N ASP A 31 14.45 -13.90 10.25
CA ASP A 31 15.69 -13.12 10.45
C ASP A 31 15.75 -12.39 11.82
N ASN A 32 14.85 -12.75 12.73
CA ASN A 32 14.75 -12.13 14.06
C ASN A 32 15.95 -12.49 14.99
N ASN A 33 16.81 -13.42 14.57
CA ASN A 33 18.00 -13.80 15.30
C ASN A 33 19.20 -12.85 15.10
N GLY A 34 19.09 -11.84 14.21
CA GLY A 34 20.19 -10.93 13.84
C GLY A 34 20.01 -9.45 14.20
N GLY A 35 18.92 -9.06 14.90
CA GLY A 35 18.64 -7.66 15.25
C GLY A 35 17.73 -6.91 14.26
N ASN A 36 17.20 -7.59 13.25
CA ASN A 36 16.31 -7.00 12.23
C ASN A 36 14.84 -6.86 12.69
N ALA A 37 14.56 -7.16 13.97
CA ALA A 37 13.22 -7.09 14.56
C ALA A 37 12.55 -5.73 14.37
N LEU A 38 13.33 -4.64 14.44
CA LEU A 38 12.82 -3.29 14.23
C LEU A 38 12.26 -3.10 12.81
N GLY A 39 12.97 -3.59 11.78
CA GLY A 39 12.49 -3.59 10.40
C GLY A 39 11.20 -4.39 10.24
N GLY A 40 11.09 -5.52 10.96
CA GLY A 40 9.87 -6.32 11.02
C GLY A 40 8.69 -5.61 11.66
N ILE A 41 8.90 -4.88 12.77
CA ILE A 41 7.86 -4.07 13.42
C ILE A 41 7.43 -2.89 12.54
N ILE A 42 8.36 -2.25 11.83
CA ILE A 42 8.05 -1.19 10.87
C ILE A 42 7.17 -1.76 9.75
N ALA A 43 7.56 -2.89 9.14
CA ALA A 43 6.78 -3.55 8.10
C ALA A 43 5.38 -3.95 8.60
N LEU A 44 5.29 -4.47 9.83
CA LEU A 44 4.01 -4.85 10.44
C LEU A 44 3.11 -3.62 10.66
N THR A 45 3.67 -2.52 11.16
CA THR A 45 2.92 -1.27 11.35
C THR A 45 2.45 -0.72 10.01
N ALA A 46 3.31 -0.74 8.99
CA ALA A 46 2.98 -0.35 7.63
C ALA A 46 1.86 -1.22 7.04
N THR A 47 1.84 -2.53 7.34
CA THR A 47 0.77 -3.46 6.92
C THR A 47 -0.58 -2.98 7.46
N PHE A 48 -0.67 -2.67 8.76
CA PHE A 48 -1.92 -2.17 9.35
C PHE A 48 -2.36 -0.82 8.75
N ILE A 49 -1.42 0.09 8.52
CA ILE A 49 -1.69 1.38 7.88
C ILE A 49 -2.22 1.17 6.46
N ASN A 50 -1.56 0.31 5.67
CA ASN A 50 -1.94 0.05 4.29
C ASN A 50 -3.30 -0.69 4.19
N GLY A 51 -3.55 -1.67 5.08
CA GLY A 51 -4.87 -2.29 5.21
C GLY A 51 -5.99 -1.29 5.52
N PHE A 52 -5.73 -0.29 6.36
CA PHE A 52 -6.67 0.79 6.62
C PHE A 52 -6.90 1.69 5.38
N LEU A 53 -5.84 1.99 4.63
CA LEU A 53 -5.95 2.72 3.36
C LEU A 53 -6.79 1.97 2.33
N ILE A 54 -6.64 0.65 2.22
CA ILE A 54 -7.49 -0.20 1.36
C ILE A 54 -8.97 -0.08 1.77
N ALA A 55 -9.28 -0.10 3.06
CA ALA A 55 -10.65 0.03 3.54
C ALA A 55 -11.26 1.41 3.21
N ILE A 56 -10.48 2.48 3.38
CA ILE A 56 -10.89 3.84 3.00
C ILE A 56 -11.12 3.92 1.49
N GLU A 57 -10.18 3.44 0.69
CA GLU A 57 -10.27 3.44 -0.77
C GLU A 57 -11.55 2.74 -1.22
N GLN A 58 -11.83 1.53 -0.72
CA GLN A 58 -13.05 0.80 -1.06
C GLN A 58 -14.32 1.57 -0.67
N THR A 59 -14.29 2.29 0.46
CA THR A 59 -15.41 3.16 0.87
C THR A 59 -15.62 4.29 -0.13
N ILE A 60 -14.55 4.95 -0.55
CA ILE A 60 -14.57 6.05 -1.53
C ILE A 60 -15.09 5.57 -2.89
N VAL A 61 -14.64 4.42 -3.40
CA VAL A 61 -15.10 3.88 -4.69
C VAL A 61 -16.57 3.44 -4.62
N GLN A 62 -17.03 2.99 -3.46
CA GLN A 62 -18.42 2.56 -3.28
C GLN A 62 -19.40 3.74 -3.34
N ILE A 63 -19.06 4.86 -2.71
CA ILE A 63 -19.91 6.07 -2.71
C ILE A 63 -19.79 6.90 -3.99
N ASN A 64 -18.71 6.77 -4.75
CA ASN A 64 -18.53 7.51 -6.00
C ASN A 64 -19.25 6.87 -7.18
N GLY A 65 -20.06 7.68 -7.87
CA GLY A 65 -20.79 7.27 -9.08
C GLY A 65 -19.96 7.35 -10.38
N ASN A 66 -18.88 8.13 -10.41
CA ASN A 66 -18.07 8.34 -11.62
C ASN A 66 -16.74 7.59 -11.58
N THR A 67 -16.80 6.29 -11.84
CA THR A 67 -15.63 5.39 -11.80
C THR A 67 -14.54 5.78 -12.80
N LYS A 68 -14.89 6.28 -13.99
CA LYS A 68 -13.90 6.65 -15.01
C LYS A 68 -13.04 7.83 -14.58
N MET A 69 -13.67 8.86 -14.01
CA MET A 69 -12.94 10.03 -13.50
C MET A 69 -12.06 9.65 -12.31
N LEU A 70 -12.56 8.78 -11.42
CA LEU A 70 -11.78 8.28 -10.28
C LEU A 70 -10.52 7.53 -10.74
N TRP A 71 -10.64 6.63 -11.71
CA TRP A 71 -9.49 5.91 -12.28
C TRP A 71 -8.44 6.85 -12.88
N ALA A 72 -8.88 7.89 -13.59
CA ALA A 72 -7.96 8.88 -14.15
C ALA A 72 -7.19 9.62 -13.05
N ILE A 73 -7.87 10.02 -11.97
CA ILE A 73 -7.24 10.68 -10.82
C ILE A 73 -6.24 9.75 -10.14
N GLU A 74 -6.62 8.49 -9.89
CA GLU A 74 -5.74 7.50 -9.25
C GLU A 74 -4.47 7.24 -10.08
N ILE A 75 -4.59 7.10 -11.39
CA ILE A 75 -3.44 6.90 -12.28
C ILE A 75 -2.50 8.11 -12.21
N VAL A 76 -3.04 9.34 -12.21
CA VAL A 76 -2.22 10.56 -12.08
C VAL A 76 -1.50 10.58 -10.73
N ILE A 77 -2.16 10.22 -9.63
CA ILE A 77 -1.54 10.14 -8.30
C ILE A 77 -0.41 9.10 -8.31
N ILE A 78 -0.65 7.90 -8.85
CA ILE A 78 0.36 6.84 -8.92
C ILE A 78 1.58 7.30 -9.73
N ILE A 79 1.37 7.92 -10.90
CA ILE A 79 2.46 8.46 -11.72
C ILE A 79 3.23 9.55 -10.97
N ALA A 80 2.53 10.45 -10.27
CA ALA A 80 3.17 11.50 -9.48
C ALA A 80 4.03 10.92 -8.36
N VAL A 81 3.55 9.90 -7.63
CA VAL A 81 4.30 9.20 -6.58
C VAL A 81 5.52 8.51 -7.16
N ILE A 82 5.37 7.76 -8.26
CA ILE A 82 6.49 7.08 -8.94
C ILE A 82 7.53 8.10 -9.39
N THR A 83 7.10 9.21 -10.00
CA THR A 83 8.00 10.27 -10.48
C THR A 83 8.74 10.93 -9.33
N TYR A 84 8.05 11.24 -8.23
CA TYR A 84 8.66 11.80 -7.03
C TYR A 84 9.74 10.86 -6.48
N VAL A 85 9.41 9.58 -6.30
CA VAL A 85 10.36 8.56 -5.82
C VAL A 85 11.52 8.38 -6.79
N ALA A 86 11.29 8.43 -8.09
CA ALA A 86 12.35 8.29 -9.09
C ALA A 86 13.35 9.47 -9.07
N ILE A 87 12.87 10.69 -8.78
CA ILE A 87 13.71 11.90 -8.74
C ILE A 87 14.43 12.04 -7.41
N TYR A 88 13.73 11.82 -6.29
CA TYR A 88 14.23 12.11 -4.95
C TYR A 88 14.68 10.88 -4.17
N GLY A 89 14.40 9.67 -4.69
CA GLY A 89 14.60 8.42 -3.96
C GLY A 89 13.61 8.26 -2.80
N ILE A 90 13.88 7.26 -1.98
CA ILE A 90 13.22 7.08 -0.67
C ILE A 90 14.28 7.37 0.38
N SER A 91 14.14 8.51 1.08
CA SER A 91 14.99 8.82 2.23
C SER A 91 14.57 7.95 3.41
N ILE A 92 15.38 6.93 3.69
CA ILE A 92 15.39 6.18 4.94
C ILE A 92 16.48 6.85 5.78
N GLY A 93 16.06 7.80 6.62
CA GLY A 93 16.93 8.70 7.37
C GLY A 93 18.06 8.04 8.15
#